data_AF-A0AAE1LFN1-F1
#
_entry.id   AF-A0AAE1LFN1-F1
#
_cell.length_a   1.000
_cell.length_b   1.000
_cell.length_c   1.000
_cell.angle_alpha   90.00
_cell.angle_beta   90.00
_cell.angle_gamma   90.00
#
_symmetry.space_group_name_H-M   'P 1'
#
loop_
_entity.id
_entity.type
_entity.pdbx_description
1 polymer ?
#
loop_
_entity_poly.entity_id
_entity_poly.type
_entity_poly.pdbx_seq_one_letter_code
_entity_poly.pdbx_strand_id
1 'polypeptide(L)'
;MPSNLSVCFRPAGAVAYLTPFTDRYRRQLLRRWVSALPGAAVPHNPGRGPVDTLGDPVLIRLWQVDGLPRDALSTESAVLMAHSRRWPLFIDPQGQANRWIRNTYKNADLTVLKLSDGHLMRSLETAIRYGFPTLLEHVGEELDPALDPVLTRATIPAPGQAPGSGAQLVLKLGDTLVPYNANFKLFITTKLGNPHYLPEVAIKVLLVNFALVSSGLTEQLLALVVTEERPDLEEARAAIVTSTARMKHELKEIEDRTLDLLSASEGSPVDDIDLILSLEASKVKSEEISSRVEASEETQREIDRTRAGYIPVANRAQILYFCLDDLSRLDPMYQYSLEWFTAIFVASVRGSARPEDLAQRIRAVNEAFTFSL
;
A
#
# COMPACT_ATOMS: atom_id res chain seq x y z
N MET A 1 8.06 -22.43 20.54
CA MET A 1 8.04 -22.82 19.11
C MET A 1 6.64 -22.99 18.47
N PRO A 2 5.55 -23.40 19.15
CA PRO A 2 4.23 -23.53 18.49
C PRO A 2 3.46 -22.20 18.28
N SER A 3 3.92 -21.08 18.84
CA SER A 3 3.30 -19.75 18.67
C SER A 3 3.55 -19.14 17.29
N ASN A 4 4.69 -19.38 16.64
CA ASN A 4 5.07 -18.68 15.41
C ASN A 4 4.30 -19.15 14.17
N LEU A 5 3.96 -20.45 14.09
CA LEU A 5 3.16 -21.01 13.00
C LEU A 5 1.79 -20.33 12.88
N SER A 6 1.21 -19.95 14.02
CA SER A 6 -0.07 -19.26 14.06
C SER A 6 -0.06 -17.81 13.63
N VAL A 7 1.04 -17.12 13.94
CA VAL A 7 1.25 -15.71 13.58
C VAL A 7 1.43 -15.59 12.08
N CYS A 8 2.03 -16.59 11.44
CA CYS A 8 2.29 -16.61 10.00
C CYS A 8 1.12 -17.10 9.14
N PHE A 9 0.19 -17.92 9.66
CA PHE A 9 -0.90 -18.51 8.85
C PHE A 9 -1.83 -17.44 8.24
N ARG A 10 -2.31 -16.49 9.05
CA ARG A 10 -3.24 -15.45 8.58
C ARG A 10 -2.60 -14.52 7.56
N PRO A 11 -1.39 -13.97 7.79
CA PRO A 11 -0.73 -13.14 6.78
C PRO A 11 -0.33 -13.92 5.52
N ALA A 12 0.10 -15.18 5.63
CA ALA A 12 0.43 -15.99 4.47
C ALA A 12 -0.80 -16.28 3.59
N GLY A 13 -1.94 -16.64 4.20
CA GLY A 13 -3.21 -16.77 3.50
C GLY A 13 -3.69 -15.44 2.90
N ALA A 14 -3.44 -14.34 3.61
CA ALA A 14 -3.76 -13.00 3.13
C ALA A 14 -3.01 -12.65 1.84
N VAL A 15 -1.68 -12.84 1.83
CA VAL A 15 -0.82 -12.56 0.67
C VAL A 15 -1.21 -13.42 -0.53
N ALA A 16 -1.62 -14.67 -0.31
CA ALA A 16 -1.96 -15.59 -1.38
C ALA A 16 -3.34 -15.32 -2.00
N TYR A 17 -4.35 -14.97 -1.19
CA TYR A 17 -5.76 -15.04 -1.60
C TYR A 17 -6.57 -13.75 -1.47
N LEU A 18 -6.17 -12.78 -0.63
CA LEU A 18 -7.06 -11.65 -0.33
C LEU A 18 -7.03 -10.53 -1.37
N THR A 19 -5.90 -10.35 -2.04
CA THR A 19 -5.64 -9.21 -2.94
C THR A 19 -6.70 -8.98 -4.04
N PRO A 20 -7.35 -9.97 -4.67
CA PRO A 20 -8.36 -9.71 -5.71
C PRO A 20 -9.73 -9.28 -5.14
N PHE A 21 -9.98 -9.47 -3.84
CA PHE A 21 -11.32 -9.29 -3.27
C PHE A 21 -11.54 -7.88 -2.71
N THR A 22 -12.81 -7.50 -2.62
CA THR A 22 -13.26 -6.26 -1.98
C THR A 22 -13.09 -6.30 -0.46
N ASP A 23 -13.01 -5.13 0.17
CA ASP A 23 -12.85 -4.98 1.63
C ASP A 23 -13.85 -5.82 2.44
N ARG A 24 -15.15 -5.76 2.11
CA ARG A 24 -16.19 -6.52 2.81
C ARG A 24 -15.92 -8.02 2.75
N TYR A 25 -15.54 -8.54 1.58
CA TYR A 25 -15.27 -9.96 1.40
C TYR A 25 -13.98 -10.37 2.13
N ARG A 26 -12.92 -9.56 2.07
CA ARG A 26 -11.67 -9.80 2.80
C ARG A 26 -11.93 -9.92 4.31
N ARG A 27 -12.67 -8.98 4.90
CA ARG A 27 -13.04 -9.01 6.32
C ARG A 27 -13.87 -10.24 6.67
N GLN A 28 -14.83 -10.62 5.83
CA GLN A 28 -15.65 -11.81 6.05
C GLN A 28 -14.80 -13.09 5.99
N LEU A 29 -13.88 -13.18 5.03
CA LEU A 29 -13.00 -14.34 4.85
C LEU A 29 -12.01 -14.47 6.02
N LEU A 30 -11.39 -13.36 6.43
CA LEU A 30 -10.53 -13.32 7.62
C LEU A 30 -11.28 -13.74 8.89
N ARG A 31 -12.51 -13.26 9.09
CA ARG A 31 -13.36 -13.68 10.22
C ARG A 31 -13.65 -15.18 10.19
N ARG A 32 -13.97 -15.72 9.01
CA ARG A 32 -14.20 -17.16 8.82
C ARG A 32 -12.96 -17.97 9.12
N TRP A 33 -11.80 -17.55 8.62
CA TRP A 33 -10.52 -18.20 8.94
C TRP A 33 -10.26 -18.20 10.43
N VAL A 34 -10.40 -17.05 11.11
CA VAL A 34 -10.24 -16.95 12.57
C VAL A 34 -11.21 -17.86 13.31
N SER A 35 -12.49 -17.92 12.91
CA SER A 35 -13.48 -18.79 13.55
C SER A 35 -13.21 -20.29 13.39
N ALA A 36 -12.44 -20.69 12.37
CA ALA A 36 -12.07 -22.08 12.13
C ALA A 36 -10.82 -22.53 12.91
N LEU A 37 -9.97 -21.60 13.36
CA LEU A 37 -8.72 -21.90 14.08
C LEU A 37 -8.93 -22.63 15.42
N PRO A 38 -9.93 -22.29 16.27
CA PRO A 38 -10.19 -23.02 17.51
C PRO A 38 -10.48 -24.51 17.28
N GLY A 39 -11.24 -24.84 16.23
CA GLY A 39 -11.58 -26.23 15.89
C GLY A 39 -10.38 -27.05 15.42
N ALA A 40 -9.31 -26.39 14.95
CA ALA A 40 -8.07 -27.02 14.50
C ALA A 40 -6.97 -27.03 15.58
N ALA A 41 -7.27 -26.59 16.81
CA ALA A 41 -6.32 -26.47 17.93
C ALA A 41 -5.03 -25.69 17.58
N VAL A 42 -5.10 -24.79 16.59
CA VAL A 42 -3.98 -23.93 16.23
C VAL A 42 -3.97 -22.75 17.21
N PRO A 43 -2.88 -22.53 17.97
CA PRO A 43 -2.70 -21.30 18.74
C PRO A 43 -2.99 -20.10 17.82
N HIS A 44 -3.48 -18.97 18.29
CA HIS A 44 -3.55 -17.77 17.44
C HIS A 44 -3.72 -16.53 18.30
N ASN A 45 -3.29 -15.38 17.78
CA ASN A 45 -3.43 -14.10 18.48
C ASN A 45 -4.70 -13.37 18.00
N PRO A 46 -5.82 -13.42 18.73
CA PRO A 46 -7.05 -12.73 18.32
C PRO A 46 -6.79 -11.23 18.26
N GLY A 47 -6.97 -10.61 17.08
CA GLY A 47 -6.90 -9.15 16.92
C GLY A 47 -5.80 -8.62 16.00
N ARG A 48 -4.71 -9.34 15.75
CA ARG A 48 -3.69 -8.86 14.77
C ARG A 48 -4.09 -9.17 13.33
N GLY A 49 -4.21 -8.13 12.51
CA GLY A 49 -4.47 -8.22 11.08
C GLY A 49 -3.19 -8.46 10.25
N PRO A 50 -3.34 -8.67 8.93
CA PRO A 50 -2.20 -8.81 8.02
C PRO A 50 -1.28 -7.57 8.02
N VAL A 51 -1.86 -6.36 8.06
CA VAL A 51 -1.12 -5.10 8.09
C VAL A 51 -0.32 -4.96 9.39
N ASP A 52 -0.88 -5.33 10.54
CA ASP A 52 -0.18 -5.23 11.84
C ASP A 52 0.99 -6.22 11.96
N THR A 53 0.98 -7.27 11.15
CA THR A 53 1.96 -8.35 11.21
C THR A 53 3.06 -8.19 10.16
N LEU A 54 2.69 -7.77 8.94
CA LEU A 54 3.60 -7.65 7.80
C LEU A 54 3.96 -6.20 7.45
N GLY A 55 3.17 -5.24 7.91
CA GLY A 55 3.32 -3.83 7.58
C GLY A 55 4.40 -3.18 8.42
N ASP A 56 5.30 -2.47 7.75
CA ASP A 56 6.21 -1.52 8.39
C ASP A 56 5.56 -0.12 8.35
N PRO A 57 5.26 0.51 9.50
CA PRO A 57 4.68 1.84 9.55
C PRO A 57 5.47 2.91 8.77
N VAL A 58 6.80 2.81 8.75
CA VAL A 58 7.68 3.77 8.05
C VAL A 58 7.54 3.60 6.54
N LEU A 59 7.56 2.36 6.06
CA LEU A 59 7.41 2.06 4.64
C LEU A 59 6.01 2.40 4.12
N ILE A 60 4.96 2.09 4.90
CA ILE A 60 3.58 2.48 4.58
C ILE A 60 3.48 4.00 4.45
N ARG A 61 4.13 4.75 5.34
CA ARG A 61 4.15 6.22 5.27
C ARG A 61 4.84 6.72 4.01
N LEU A 62 5.98 6.13 3.63
CA LEU A 62 6.67 6.48 2.40
C LEU A 62 5.75 6.27 1.18
N TRP A 63 5.05 5.13 1.12
CA TRP A 63 4.08 4.88 0.05
C TRP A 63 2.95 5.90 0.03
N GLN A 64 2.43 6.31 1.18
CA GLN A 64 1.39 7.34 1.25
C GLN A 64 1.89 8.71 0.78
N VAL A 65 3.16 9.05 1.04
CA VAL A 65 3.79 10.26 0.51
C VAL A 65 3.94 10.17 -1.01
N ASP A 66 4.26 8.98 -1.53
CA ASP A 66 4.36 8.72 -2.97
C ASP A 66 2.98 8.63 -3.66
N GLY A 67 1.88 8.75 -2.93
CA GLY A 67 0.53 8.80 -3.49
C GLY A 67 -0.31 7.54 -3.34
N LEU A 68 0.10 6.58 -2.49
CA LEU A 68 -0.77 5.49 -2.06
C LEU A 68 -1.97 6.08 -1.27
N PRO A 69 -3.20 5.73 -1.64
CA PRO A 69 -4.38 6.15 -0.87
C PRO A 69 -4.27 5.70 0.61
N ARG A 70 -4.70 6.57 1.52
CA ARG A 70 -4.59 6.35 2.98
C ARG A 70 -5.67 5.40 3.54
N ASP A 71 -6.45 4.77 2.68
CA ASP A 71 -7.49 3.84 3.11
C ASP A 71 -6.93 2.46 3.47
N ALA A 72 -7.71 1.73 4.27
CA ALA A 72 -7.30 0.43 4.79
C ALA A 72 -7.10 -0.62 3.68
N LEU A 73 -7.92 -0.59 2.62
CA LEU A 73 -7.85 -1.57 1.54
C LEU A 73 -6.60 -1.36 0.68
N SER A 74 -6.29 -0.11 0.34
CA SER A 74 -5.09 0.27 -0.42
C SER A 74 -3.82 -0.03 0.37
N THR A 75 -3.81 0.31 1.66
CA THR A 75 -2.68 0.00 2.57
C THR A 75 -2.48 -1.51 2.70
N GLU A 76 -3.55 -2.27 2.94
CA GLU A 76 -3.47 -3.73 3.00
C GLU A 76 -2.97 -4.31 1.68
N SER A 77 -3.50 -3.86 0.54
CA SER A 77 -3.08 -4.34 -0.78
C SER A 77 -1.61 -4.06 -1.07
N ALA A 78 -1.10 -2.89 -0.69
CA ALA A 78 0.32 -2.53 -0.82
C ALA A 78 1.22 -3.42 0.06
N VAL A 79 0.83 -3.66 1.32
CA VAL A 79 1.57 -4.54 2.23
C VAL A 79 1.58 -5.98 1.69
N LEU A 80 0.43 -6.51 1.28
CA LEU A 80 0.33 -7.86 0.73
C LEU A 80 1.13 -8.01 -0.57
N MET A 81 1.12 -6.99 -1.43
CA MET A 81 1.93 -6.94 -2.65
C MET A 81 3.42 -6.98 -2.34
N ALA A 82 3.89 -6.23 -1.34
CA ALA A 82 5.31 -6.15 -0.99
C ALA A 82 5.89 -7.49 -0.50
N HIS A 83 5.05 -8.33 0.09
CA HIS A 83 5.43 -9.67 0.57
C HIS A 83 5.09 -10.81 -0.41
N SER A 84 4.51 -10.48 -1.57
CA SER A 84 4.20 -11.48 -2.60
C SER A 84 5.41 -11.79 -3.48
N ARG A 85 5.50 -13.07 -3.90
CA ARG A 85 6.49 -13.53 -4.89
C ARG A 85 6.01 -13.37 -6.33
N ARG A 86 4.70 -13.29 -6.56
CA ARG A 86 4.12 -13.12 -7.90
C ARG A 86 4.05 -11.64 -8.25
N TRP A 87 4.22 -11.31 -9.52
CA TRP A 87 4.13 -9.93 -9.98
C TRP A 87 2.71 -9.39 -9.83
N PRO A 88 2.52 -8.18 -9.28
CA PRO A 88 1.20 -7.61 -9.09
C PRO A 88 0.62 -7.08 -10.41
N LEU A 89 -0.62 -7.47 -10.67
CA LEU A 89 -1.51 -6.89 -11.66
C LEU A 89 -2.60 -6.10 -10.94
N PHE A 90 -2.52 -4.79 -11.01
CA PHE A 90 -3.47 -3.86 -10.41
C PHE A 90 -4.67 -3.65 -11.33
N ILE A 91 -5.85 -3.96 -10.81
CA ILE A 91 -7.13 -3.53 -11.35
C ILE A 91 -7.36 -2.11 -10.84
N ASP A 92 -6.99 -1.11 -11.66
CA ASP A 92 -6.92 0.30 -11.28
C ASP A 92 -7.59 1.20 -12.34
N PRO A 93 -8.93 1.26 -12.35
CA PRO A 93 -9.68 2.08 -13.32
C PRO A 93 -9.34 3.57 -13.23
N GLN A 94 -9.01 4.04 -12.02
CA GLN A 94 -8.78 5.46 -11.72
C GLN A 94 -7.31 5.87 -11.77
N GLY A 95 -6.39 4.95 -12.12
CA GLY A 95 -4.96 5.23 -12.28
C GLY A 95 -4.25 5.65 -10.98
N GLN A 96 -4.77 5.28 -9.81
CA GLN A 96 -4.14 5.60 -8.52
C GLN A 96 -2.89 4.76 -8.27
N ALA A 97 -2.97 3.43 -8.46
CA ALA A 97 -1.82 2.54 -8.32
C ALA A 97 -0.74 2.87 -9.35
N ASN A 98 -1.14 3.21 -10.58
CA ASN A 98 -0.21 3.63 -11.63
C ASN A 98 0.62 4.87 -11.20
N ARG A 99 -0.05 5.93 -10.71
CA ARG A 99 0.61 7.14 -10.22
C ARG A 99 1.51 6.85 -9.02
N TRP A 100 1.03 6.06 -8.07
CA TRP A 100 1.80 5.65 -6.90
C TRP A 100 3.11 4.96 -7.30
N ILE A 101 3.07 3.97 -8.19
CA ILE A 101 4.26 3.24 -8.65
C ILE A 101 5.23 4.17 -9.39
N ARG A 102 4.71 5.08 -10.23
CA ARG A 102 5.52 6.09 -10.93
C ARG A 102 6.28 7.00 -9.96
N ASN A 103 5.63 7.43 -8.88
CA ASN A 103 6.25 8.28 -7.88
C ASN A 103 7.26 7.52 -7.02
N THR A 104 6.91 6.33 -6.55
CA THR A 104 7.80 5.50 -5.70
C THR A 104 9.10 5.13 -6.42
N TYR A 105 9.06 4.87 -7.73
CA TYR A 105 10.24 4.50 -8.52
C TYR A 105 10.79 5.62 -9.39
N LYS A 106 10.41 6.88 -9.14
CA LYS A 106 10.83 8.05 -9.93
C LYS A 106 12.35 8.21 -10.00
N ASN A 107 13.05 7.89 -8.90
CA ASN A 107 14.51 8.01 -8.80
C ASN A 107 15.26 6.71 -9.16
N ALA A 108 14.54 5.66 -9.59
CA ALA A 108 15.08 4.32 -9.81
C ALA A 108 15.01 3.88 -11.29
N ASP A 109 15.03 4.83 -12.23
CA ASP A 109 14.97 4.58 -13.68
C ASP A 109 13.78 3.68 -14.11
N LEU A 110 12.57 4.02 -13.64
CA LEU A 110 11.35 3.30 -14.00
C LEU A 110 11.12 3.28 -15.52
N THR A 111 11.07 2.08 -16.08
CA THR A 111 10.74 1.85 -17.49
C THR A 111 9.24 1.65 -17.65
N VAL A 112 8.55 2.57 -18.33
CA VAL A 112 7.11 2.47 -18.60
C VAL A 112 6.89 1.93 -20.01
N LEU A 113 6.09 0.86 -20.13
CA LEU A 113 5.84 0.16 -21.39
C LEU A 113 4.34 -0.08 -21.60
N LYS A 114 3.92 -0.18 -22.86
CA LYS A 114 2.57 -0.65 -23.25
C LYS A 114 2.69 -1.90 -24.12
N LEU A 115 1.67 -2.75 -24.07
CA LEU A 115 1.62 -3.96 -24.92
C LEU A 115 1.61 -3.65 -26.42
N SER A 116 1.13 -2.47 -26.81
CA SER A 116 1.08 -2.02 -28.20
C SER A 116 2.43 -1.52 -28.74
N ASP A 117 3.45 -1.38 -27.88
CA ASP A 117 4.74 -0.83 -28.28
C ASP A 117 5.57 -1.88 -29.03
N GLY A 118 5.92 -1.62 -30.30
CA GLY A 118 6.74 -2.53 -31.11
C GLY A 118 8.16 -2.79 -30.58
N HIS A 119 8.62 -2.01 -29.59
CA HIS A 119 9.91 -2.18 -28.91
C HIS A 119 9.80 -2.80 -27.51
N LEU A 120 8.62 -3.26 -27.11
CA LEU A 120 8.34 -3.83 -25.78
C LEU A 120 9.42 -4.82 -25.33
N MET A 121 9.69 -5.83 -26.15
CA MET A 121 10.62 -6.92 -25.81
C MET A 121 12.03 -6.40 -25.57
N ARG A 122 12.56 -5.57 -26.46
CA ARG A 122 13.92 -5.01 -26.34
C ARG A 122 14.08 -4.13 -25.10
N SER A 123 13.07 -3.31 -24.78
CA SER A 123 13.07 -2.49 -23.58
C SER A 123 13.00 -3.36 -22.32
N LEU A 124 12.19 -4.42 -22.35
CA LEU A 124 12.07 -5.38 -21.25
C LEU A 124 13.37 -6.17 -21.02
N GLU A 125 14.06 -6.61 -22.08
CA GLU A 125 15.38 -7.25 -22.00
C GLU A 125 16.40 -6.33 -21.29
N THR A 126 16.38 -5.04 -21.64
CA THR A 126 17.25 -4.02 -21.04
C THR A 126 16.92 -3.85 -19.55
N ALA A 127 15.63 -3.71 -19.21
CA ALA A 127 15.20 -3.54 -17.84
C ALA A 127 15.54 -4.76 -16.97
N ILE A 128 15.37 -5.98 -17.49
CA ILE A 128 15.74 -7.22 -16.77
C ILE A 128 17.25 -7.30 -16.54
N ARG A 129 18.06 -6.95 -17.54
CA ARG A 129 19.53 -6.98 -17.46
C ARG A 129 20.06 -6.03 -16.39
N TYR A 130 19.55 -4.79 -16.36
CA TYR A 130 20.02 -3.77 -15.43
C TYR A 130 19.27 -3.74 -14.10
N GLY A 131 18.17 -4.49 -13.99
CA GLY A 131 17.34 -4.53 -12.78
C GLY A 131 16.46 -3.31 -12.61
N PHE A 132 16.13 -2.61 -13.70
CA PHE A 132 15.25 -1.45 -13.65
C PHE A 132 13.81 -1.88 -13.38
N PRO A 133 13.09 -1.21 -12.46
CA PRO A 133 11.67 -1.45 -12.26
C PRO A 133 10.92 -1.14 -13.56
N THR A 134 9.94 -1.98 -13.91
CA THR A 134 9.16 -1.86 -15.14
C THR A 134 7.68 -1.81 -14.82
N LEU A 135 6.98 -0.84 -15.41
CA LEU A 135 5.53 -0.68 -15.32
C LEU A 135 4.90 -0.93 -16.69
N LEU A 136 4.08 -1.98 -16.79
CA LEU A 136 3.28 -2.30 -17.95
C LEU A 136 1.89 -1.69 -17.81
N GLU A 137 1.53 -0.78 -18.72
CA GLU A 137 0.30 0.00 -18.64
C GLU A 137 -0.79 -0.50 -19.58
N HIS A 138 -2.03 -0.34 -19.11
CA HIS A 138 -3.25 -0.54 -19.89
C HIS A 138 -3.35 -1.95 -20.49
N VAL A 139 -2.97 -2.94 -19.69
CA VAL A 139 -3.12 -4.35 -20.06
C VAL A 139 -4.61 -4.68 -20.17
N GLY A 140 -4.97 -5.30 -21.29
CA GLY A 140 -6.32 -5.82 -21.54
C GLY A 140 -6.55 -7.15 -20.82
N GLU A 141 -7.53 -7.92 -21.28
CA GLU A 141 -7.81 -9.26 -20.73
C GLU A 141 -6.80 -10.32 -21.22
N GLU A 142 -6.16 -10.04 -22.37
CA GLU A 142 -5.14 -10.89 -22.97
C GLU A 142 -3.73 -10.33 -22.70
N LEU A 143 -2.84 -11.23 -22.28
CA LEU A 143 -1.41 -10.97 -22.13
C LEU A 143 -0.65 -11.71 -23.23
N ASP A 144 0.37 -11.07 -23.79
CA ASP A 144 1.22 -11.71 -24.79
C ASP A 144 1.96 -12.92 -24.17
N PRO A 145 1.81 -14.14 -24.71
CA PRO A 145 2.52 -15.33 -24.23
C PRO A 145 4.04 -15.18 -24.19
N ALA A 146 4.62 -14.27 -24.98
CA ALA A 146 6.05 -13.97 -24.95
C ALA A 146 6.53 -13.46 -23.57
N LEU A 147 5.62 -12.94 -22.75
CA LEU A 147 5.90 -12.47 -21.39
C LEU A 147 5.92 -13.60 -20.34
N ASP A 148 5.44 -14.80 -20.67
CA ASP A 148 5.31 -15.91 -19.72
C ASP A 148 6.59 -16.25 -18.93
N PRO A 149 7.79 -16.28 -19.55
CA PRO A 149 9.02 -16.55 -18.82
C PRO A 149 9.30 -15.49 -17.75
N VAL A 150 8.91 -14.24 -18.01
CA VAL A 150 9.05 -13.11 -17.07
C VAL A 150 8.00 -13.19 -15.98
N LEU A 151 6.74 -13.46 -16.33
CA LEU A 151 5.64 -13.57 -15.38
C LEU A 151 5.85 -14.68 -14.36
N THR A 152 6.35 -15.83 -14.82
CA THR A 152 6.64 -17.00 -13.97
C THR A 152 8.01 -16.95 -13.31
N ARG A 153 8.85 -15.97 -13.66
CA ARG A 153 10.27 -15.89 -13.26
C ARG A 153 11.03 -17.18 -13.55
N ALA A 154 10.85 -17.72 -14.77
CA ALA A 154 11.50 -18.94 -15.23
C ALA A 154 13.00 -18.71 -15.50
N THR A 155 13.78 -18.58 -14.41
CA THR A 155 15.22 -18.41 -14.47
C THR A 155 15.93 -19.76 -14.55
N ILE A 156 16.91 -19.85 -15.43
CA ILE A 156 17.79 -21.00 -15.60
C ILE A 156 19.23 -20.57 -15.30
N PRO A 157 20.08 -21.46 -14.75
CA PRO A 157 21.50 -21.17 -14.68
C PRO A 157 22.07 -20.98 -16.09
N ALA A 158 23.03 -20.06 -16.24
CA ALA A 158 23.68 -19.83 -17.52
C ALA A 158 24.22 -21.13 -18.14
N PRO A 159 24.10 -21.31 -19.47
CA PRO A 159 24.56 -22.52 -20.14
C PRO A 159 26.06 -22.73 -19.89
N GLY A 160 26.43 -23.93 -19.43
CA GLY A 160 27.81 -24.29 -19.09
C GLY A 160 28.19 -24.12 -17.61
N GLN A 161 27.27 -23.64 -16.74
CA GLN A 161 27.47 -23.60 -15.30
C GLN A 161 26.56 -24.62 -14.59
N ALA A 162 27.14 -25.43 -13.71
CA ALA A 162 26.37 -26.36 -12.88
C ALA A 162 25.48 -25.58 -11.89
N PRO A 163 24.28 -26.11 -11.54
CA PRO A 163 23.43 -25.48 -10.55
C PRO A 163 24.15 -25.42 -9.19
N GLY A 164 24.51 -24.21 -8.75
CA GLY A 164 25.27 -23.94 -7.53
C GLY A 164 25.28 -22.46 -7.15
N SER A 165 25.69 -22.16 -5.92
CA SER A 165 25.72 -20.82 -5.31
C SER A 165 26.79 -19.93 -5.97
N GLY A 166 26.46 -19.34 -7.11
CA GLY A 166 27.35 -18.47 -7.88
C GLY A 166 27.06 -18.46 -9.38
N ALA A 167 26.17 -19.34 -9.87
CA ALA A 167 25.78 -19.34 -11.27
C ALA A 167 24.96 -18.09 -11.61
N GLN A 168 25.33 -17.39 -12.69
CA GLN A 168 24.54 -16.26 -13.17
C GLN A 168 23.20 -16.79 -13.69
N LEU A 169 22.11 -16.32 -13.11
CA LEU A 169 20.77 -16.66 -13.58
C LEU A 169 20.51 -15.93 -14.90
N VAL A 170 19.95 -16.66 -15.87
CA VAL A 170 19.50 -16.11 -17.14
C VAL A 170 18.02 -16.44 -17.34
N LEU A 171 17.32 -15.59 -18.07
CA LEU A 171 15.91 -15.74 -18.42
C LEU A 171 15.79 -15.77 -19.94
N LYS A 172 15.08 -16.77 -20.46
CA LYS A 172 14.86 -16.91 -21.91
C LYS A 172 13.65 -16.08 -22.32
N LEU A 173 13.85 -15.07 -23.16
CA LEU A 173 12.81 -14.19 -23.71
C LEU A 173 12.78 -14.37 -25.23
N GLY A 174 11.78 -15.10 -25.73
CA GLY A 174 11.77 -15.55 -27.12
C GLY A 174 13.01 -16.41 -27.42
N ASP A 175 13.88 -15.94 -28.32
CA ASP A 175 15.13 -16.62 -28.69
C ASP A 175 16.37 -16.09 -27.95
N THR A 176 16.24 -15.03 -27.16
CA THR A 176 17.38 -14.40 -26.46
C THR A 176 17.51 -14.91 -25.02
N LEU A 177 18.76 -15.09 -24.57
CA LEU A 177 19.09 -15.37 -23.17
C LEU A 177 19.54 -14.07 -22.51
N VAL A 178 18.75 -13.58 -21.56
CA VAL A 178 18.98 -12.32 -20.86
C VAL A 178 19.51 -12.61 -19.45
N PRO A 179 20.64 -12.02 -19.02
CA PRO A 179 21.07 -12.09 -17.63
C PRO A 179 20.00 -11.52 -16.70
N TYR A 180 19.57 -12.30 -15.71
CA TYR A 180 18.53 -11.91 -14.77
C TYR A 180 19.13 -11.18 -13.57
N ASN A 181 18.67 -9.93 -13.34
CA ASN A 181 19.02 -9.17 -12.15
C ASN A 181 17.97 -9.39 -11.05
N ALA A 182 18.40 -9.74 -9.84
CA ALA A 182 17.52 -9.98 -8.70
C ALA A 182 16.74 -8.73 -8.24
N ASN A 183 17.22 -7.52 -8.58
CA ASN A 183 16.56 -6.26 -8.24
C ASN A 183 15.42 -5.90 -9.20
N PHE A 184 15.28 -6.60 -10.32
CA PHE A 184 14.21 -6.36 -11.28
C PHE A 184 12.84 -6.48 -10.61
N LYS A 185 11.94 -5.53 -10.90
CA LYS A 185 10.55 -5.55 -10.43
C LYS A 185 9.61 -5.26 -11.59
N LEU A 186 8.57 -6.06 -11.74
CA LEU A 186 7.51 -5.86 -12.73
C LEU A 186 6.20 -5.50 -12.04
N PHE A 187 5.56 -4.43 -12.53
CA PHE A 187 4.24 -4.00 -12.14
C PHE A 187 3.33 -3.95 -13.37
N ILE A 188 2.09 -4.39 -13.23
CA ILE A 188 1.13 -4.41 -14.33
C ILE A 188 -0.12 -3.64 -13.89
N THR A 189 -0.66 -2.78 -14.75
CA THR A 189 -1.88 -2.01 -14.46
C THR A 189 -2.90 -2.16 -15.59
N THR A 190 -4.17 -2.33 -15.22
CA THR A 190 -5.30 -2.30 -16.14
C THR A 190 -6.29 -1.21 -15.75
N LYS A 191 -6.91 -0.58 -16.76
CA LYS A 191 -8.00 0.39 -16.58
C LYS A 191 -9.38 -0.27 -16.55
N LEU A 192 -9.46 -1.57 -16.86
CA LEU A 192 -10.72 -2.30 -16.86
C LEU A 192 -11.20 -2.46 -15.41
N GLY A 193 -12.43 -2.05 -15.11
CA GLY A 193 -13.01 -2.16 -13.76
C GLY A 193 -13.34 -3.59 -13.34
N ASN A 194 -13.70 -4.44 -14.30
CA ASN A 194 -14.03 -5.84 -14.06
C ASN A 194 -13.52 -6.73 -15.20
N PRO A 195 -12.19 -6.89 -15.33
CA PRO A 195 -11.59 -7.69 -16.39
C PRO A 195 -11.83 -9.19 -16.17
N HIS A 196 -12.13 -9.91 -17.25
CA HIS A 196 -12.27 -11.37 -17.23
C HIS A 196 -10.96 -12.06 -17.66
N TYR A 197 -10.07 -12.28 -16.70
CA TYR A 197 -8.83 -13.01 -16.95
C TYR A 197 -9.05 -14.52 -17.00
N LEU A 198 -8.39 -15.18 -17.96
CA LEU A 198 -8.31 -16.63 -18.00
C LEU A 198 -7.60 -17.18 -16.74
N PRO A 199 -7.96 -18.39 -16.25
CA PRO A 199 -7.32 -19.00 -15.09
C PRO A 199 -5.80 -19.09 -15.20
N GLU A 200 -5.29 -19.26 -16.42
CA GLU A 200 -3.86 -19.29 -16.72
C GLU A 200 -3.14 -18.00 -16.28
N VAL A 201 -3.74 -16.83 -16.53
CA VAL A 201 -3.19 -15.54 -16.10
C VAL A 201 -3.23 -15.42 -14.57
N ALA A 202 -4.37 -15.79 -13.96
CA ALA A 202 -4.58 -15.67 -12.51
C ALA A 202 -3.62 -16.51 -11.66
N ILE A 203 -3.05 -17.58 -12.22
CA ILE A 203 -2.03 -18.39 -11.55
C ILE A 203 -0.66 -17.72 -11.64
N LYS A 204 -0.33 -17.10 -12.79
CA LYS A 204 0.98 -16.49 -13.07
C LYS A 204 1.18 -15.17 -12.30
N VAL A 205 0.14 -14.34 -12.21
CA VAL A 205 0.22 -13.01 -11.58
C VAL A 205 -0.53 -12.94 -10.25
N LEU A 206 -0.20 -11.94 -9.44
CA LEU A 206 -0.97 -11.57 -8.25
C LEU A 206 -2.02 -10.54 -8.67
N LEU A 207 -3.28 -10.93 -8.79
CA LEU A 207 -4.37 -9.98 -9.02
C LEU A 207 -4.58 -9.13 -7.77
N VAL A 208 -4.47 -7.81 -7.91
CA VAL A 208 -4.66 -6.83 -6.85
C VAL A 208 -5.83 -5.93 -7.24
N ASN A 209 -6.91 -6.03 -6.50
CA ASN A 209 -8.03 -5.11 -6.64
C ASN A 209 -7.67 -3.78 -6.00
N PHE A 210 -7.55 -2.75 -6.84
CA PHE A 210 -7.26 -1.38 -6.45
C PHE A 210 -8.36 -0.42 -6.91
N ALA A 211 -9.57 -0.95 -7.12
CA ALA A 211 -10.73 -0.14 -7.43
C ALA A 211 -11.07 0.78 -6.24
N LEU A 212 -11.47 2.01 -6.56
CA LEU A 212 -11.79 3.02 -5.57
C LEU A 212 -13.01 2.59 -4.75
N VAL A 213 -12.87 2.59 -3.42
CA VAL A 213 -13.96 2.29 -2.48
C VAL A 213 -14.53 3.58 -1.89
N SER A 214 -15.82 3.57 -1.58
CA SER A 214 -16.52 4.66 -0.90
C SER A 214 -15.77 5.25 0.29
N SER A 215 -15.39 4.43 1.25
CA SER A 215 -14.63 4.87 2.43
C SER A 215 -13.28 5.47 2.07
N GLY A 216 -12.62 4.97 1.03
CA GLY A 216 -11.32 5.49 0.60
C GLY A 216 -11.44 6.87 -0.05
N LEU A 217 -12.46 7.06 -0.90
CA LEU A 217 -12.73 8.37 -1.48
C LEU A 217 -13.17 9.37 -0.42
N THR A 218 -13.97 8.97 0.59
CA THR A 218 -14.34 9.85 1.70
C THR A 218 -13.11 10.36 2.45
N GLU A 219 -12.17 9.47 2.82
CA GLU A 219 -10.93 9.87 3.49
C GLU A 219 -10.08 10.80 2.61
N GLN A 220 -10.01 10.52 1.30
CA GLN A 220 -9.29 11.37 0.35
C GLN A 220 -9.90 12.77 0.24
N LEU A 221 -11.22 12.87 0.09
CA LEU A 221 -11.93 14.15 -0.01
C LEU A 221 -11.90 14.90 1.33
N LEU A 222 -12.01 14.20 2.45
CA LEU A 222 -11.87 14.79 3.79
C LEU A 222 -10.49 15.42 3.96
N ALA A 223 -9.42 14.72 3.56
CA ALA A 223 -8.08 15.26 3.60
C ALA A 223 -7.99 16.56 2.78
N LEU A 224 -8.55 16.59 1.56
CA LEU A 224 -8.55 17.78 0.71
C LEU A 224 -9.31 18.96 1.34
N VAL A 225 -10.50 18.75 1.90
CA VAL A 225 -11.24 19.83 2.58
C VAL A 225 -10.44 20.37 3.76
N VAL A 226 -9.90 19.48 4.59
CA VAL A 226 -9.14 19.89 5.78
C VAL A 226 -7.87 20.66 5.38
N THR A 227 -7.17 20.24 4.32
CA THR A 227 -6.01 20.97 3.80
C THR A 227 -6.37 22.39 3.36
N GLU A 228 -7.54 22.60 2.76
CA GLU A 228 -7.98 23.92 2.29
C GLU A 228 -8.54 24.81 3.40
N GLU A 229 -9.23 24.23 4.39
CA GLU A 229 -9.88 24.97 5.50
C GLU A 229 -8.93 25.24 6.67
N ARG A 230 -8.14 24.23 7.03
CA ARG A 230 -7.30 24.18 8.23
C ARG A 230 -5.94 23.56 7.91
N PRO A 231 -5.10 24.26 7.10
CA PRO A 231 -3.76 23.78 6.76
C PRO A 231 -2.90 23.57 8.02
N ASP A 232 -3.12 24.38 9.06
CA ASP A 232 -2.50 24.24 10.38
C ASP A 232 -2.68 22.83 10.98
N LEU A 233 -3.88 22.27 10.88
CA LEU A 233 -4.19 20.95 11.42
C LEU A 233 -3.56 19.83 10.59
N GLU A 234 -3.49 19.96 9.26
CA GLU A 234 -2.88 18.92 8.41
C GLU A 234 -1.35 18.94 8.53
N GLU A 235 -0.73 20.12 8.67
CA GLU A 235 0.71 20.25 8.97
C GLU A 235 1.04 19.64 10.35
N ALA A 236 0.28 19.99 11.39
CA ALA A 236 0.45 19.42 12.73
C ALA A 236 0.31 17.89 12.71
N ARG A 237 -0.71 17.37 12.01
CA ARG A 237 -0.92 15.93 11.83
C ARG A 237 0.25 15.27 11.10
N ALA A 238 0.71 15.86 10.00
CA ALA A 238 1.83 15.31 9.23
C ALA A 238 3.12 15.25 10.08
N ALA A 239 3.36 16.28 10.90
CA ALA A 239 4.48 16.32 11.83
C ALA A 239 4.35 15.25 12.92
N ILE A 240 3.18 15.12 13.56
CA ILE A 240 2.91 14.12 14.61
C ILE A 240 3.07 12.70 14.07
N VAL A 241 2.54 12.40 12.89
CA VAL A 241 2.67 11.07 12.29
C VAL A 241 4.14 10.73 12.01
N THR A 242 4.92 11.69 11.51
CA THR A 242 6.35 11.50 11.21
C THR A 242 7.18 11.32 12.48
N SER A 243 6.94 12.15 13.51
CA SER A 243 7.64 12.04 14.78
C SER A 243 7.27 10.74 15.50
N THR A 244 6.00 10.33 15.48
CA THR A 244 5.53 9.07 16.06
C THR A 244 6.15 7.86 15.37
N ALA A 245 6.24 7.86 14.03
CA ALA A 245 6.91 6.79 13.29
C ALA A 245 8.40 6.68 13.65
N ARG A 246 9.12 7.82 13.74
CA ARG A 246 10.52 7.86 14.17
C ARG A 246 10.70 7.34 15.59
N MET A 247 9.84 7.77 16.52
CA MET A 247 9.88 7.31 17.92
C MET A 247 9.61 5.80 18.04
N LYS A 248 8.66 5.27 17.27
CA LYS A 248 8.38 3.82 17.23
C LYS A 248 9.56 3.03 16.64
N HIS A 249 10.27 3.59 15.65
CA HIS A 249 11.49 3.00 15.11
C HIS A 249 12.62 2.99 16.14
N GLU A 250 12.88 4.13 16.79
CA GLU A 250 13.91 4.25 17.82
C GLU A 250 13.66 3.30 19.01
N LEU A 251 12.39 3.13 19.41
CA LEU A 251 12.00 2.18 20.44
C LEU A 251 12.33 0.73 20.02
N LYS A 252 12.05 0.38 18.77
CA LYS A 252 12.40 -0.93 18.21
C LYS A 252 13.92 -1.14 18.13
N GLU A 253 14.69 -0.13 17.73
CA GLU A 253 16.16 -0.22 17.72
C GLU A 253 16.74 -0.41 19.13
N ILE A 254 16.15 0.24 20.15
CA ILE A 254 16.54 0.03 21.54
C ILE A 254 16.20 -1.41 21.98
N GLU A 255 15.02 -1.93 21.61
CA GLU A 255 14.63 -3.31 21.89
C GLU A 255 15.58 -4.32 21.21
N ASP A 256 15.83 -4.17 19.91
CA ASP A 256 16.72 -5.05 19.13
C ASP A 256 18.15 -5.01 19.69
N ARG A 257 18.68 -3.82 19.98
CA ARG A 257 20.00 -3.66 20.62
C ARG A 257 20.06 -4.30 22.01
N THR A 258 18.98 -4.20 22.78
CA THR A 258 18.89 -4.84 24.10
C THR A 258 18.92 -6.36 23.97
N LEU A 259 18.19 -6.92 22.99
CA LEU A 259 18.20 -8.35 22.68
C LEU A 259 19.58 -8.82 22.23
N ASP A 260 20.25 -8.05 21.37
CA ASP A 260 21.60 -8.35 20.91
C ASP A 260 22.59 -8.39 22.09
N LEU A 261 22.55 -7.38 22.97
CA LEU A 261 23.40 -7.32 24.18
C LEU A 261 23.14 -8.51 25.12
N LEU A 262 21.88 -8.88 25.33
CA LEU A 262 21.51 -10.05 26.13
C LEU A 262 21.96 -11.37 25.48
N SER A 263 21.94 -11.44 24.15
CA SER A 263 22.35 -12.64 23.41
C SER A 263 23.87 -12.82 23.31
N ALA A 264 24.62 -11.71 23.31
CA ALA A 264 26.08 -11.69 23.22
C ALA A 264 26.77 -11.91 24.58
N SER A 265 26.04 -11.73 25.69
CA SER A 265 26.56 -11.99 27.04
C SER A 265 26.73 -13.50 27.27
N GLU A 266 27.97 -13.98 27.26
CA GLU A 266 28.32 -15.34 27.66
C GLU A 266 28.59 -15.40 29.17
N GLY A 267 27.65 -15.94 29.95
CA GLY A 267 27.79 -16.06 31.41
C GLY A 267 26.50 -15.74 32.17
N SER A 268 26.62 -15.45 33.47
CA SER A 268 25.50 -14.95 34.26
C SER A 268 25.30 -13.45 33.96
N PRO A 269 24.13 -13.02 33.46
CA PRO A 269 23.85 -11.61 33.16
C PRO A 269 23.95 -10.66 34.37
N VAL A 270 24.02 -11.22 35.58
CA VAL A 270 24.13 -10.48 36.85
C VAL A 270 25.57 -10.02 37.10
N ASP A 271 26.55 -10.67 36.48
CA ASP A 271 27.98 -10.40 36.72
C ASP A 271 28.55 -9.32 35.77
N ASP A 272 27.79 -8.95 34.74
CA ASP A 272 28.17 -7.93 33.74
C ASP A 272 27.60 -6.56 34.12
N ILE A 273 28.41 -5.76 34.83
CA ILE A 273 28.03 -4.42 35.29
C ILE A 273 27.79 -3.46 34.10
N ASP A 274 28.53 -3.61 33.01
CA ASP A 274 28.39 -2.76 31.83
C ASP A 274 27.07 -3.05 31.09
N LEU A 275 26.66 -4.32 31.06
CA LEU A 275 25.33 -4.73 30.58
C LEU A 275 24.22 -4.13 31.45
N ILE A 276 24.33 -4.19 32.78
CA ILE A 276 23.32 -3.66 33.71
C ILE A 276 23.15 -2.14 33.50
N LEU A 277 24.24 -1.38 33.41
CA LEU A 277 24.20 0.06 33.17
C LEU A 277 23.60 0.40 31.80
N SER A 278 23.93 -0.38 30.77
CA SER A 278 23.36 -0.20 29.42
C SER A 278 21.87 -0.52 29.37
N LEU A 279 21.42 -1.53 30.12
CA LEU A 279 20.01 -1.91 30.25
C LEU A 279 19.21 -0.85 31.02
N GLU A 280 19.76 -0.30 32.11
CA GLU A 280 19.12 0.77 32.87
C GLU A 280 18.96 2.03 32.01
N ALA A 281 20.01 2.45 31.30
CA ALA A 281 19.95 3.58 30.39
C ALA A 281 18.94 3.36 29.24
N SER A 282 18.90 2.14 28.68
CA SER A 282 17.94 1.77 27.63
C SER A 282 16.50 1.77 28.14
N LYS A 283 16.27 1.28 29.36
CA LYS A 283 14.95 1.29 30.00
C LYS A 283 14.42 2.70 30.20
N VAL A 284 15.24 3.60 30.77
CA VAL A 284 14.84 5.01 31.00
C VAL A 284 14.49 5.68 29.67
N LYS A 285 15.30 5.47 28.63
CA LYS A 285 15.05 6.03 27.29
C LYS A 285 13.77 5.46 26.65
N SER A 286 13.53 4.16 26.78
CA SER A 286 12.30 3.52 26.28
C SER A 286 11.04 4.02 27.00
N GLU A 287 11.09 4.22 28.33
CA GLU A 287 9.97 4.78 29.11
C GLU A 287 9.67 6.23 28.69
N GLU A 288 10.70 7.06 28.47
CA GLU A 288 10.54 8.43 27.97
C GLU A 288 9.88 8.44 26.58
N ILE A 289 10.39 7.63 25.65
CA ILE A 289 9.85 7.53 24.29
C ILE A 289 8.40 7.03 24.32
N SER A 290 8.09 6.02 25.14
CA SER A 290 6.73 5.48 25.29
C SER A 290 5.75 6.55 25.76
N SER A 291 6.11 7.35 26.78
CA SER A 291 5.27 8.44 27.25
C SER A 291 5.03 9.51 26.18
N ARG A 292 6.04 9.83 25.37
CA ARG A 292 5.91 10.79 24.26
C ARG A 292 5.03 10.26 23.12
N VAL A 293 5.08 8.95 22.85
CA VAL A 293 4.19 8.30 21.88
C VAL A 293 2.74 8.40 22.35
N GLU A 294 2.47 8.12 23.63
CA GLU A 294 1.11 8.23 24.20
C GLU A 294 0.55 9.66 24.10
N ALA A 295 1.34 10.67 24.46
CA ALA A 295 0.94 12.08 24.32
C ALA A 295 0.68 12.49 22.86
N SER A 296 1.48 11.96 21.92
CA SER A 296 1.29 12.18 20.49
C SER A 296 0.00 11.53 19.97
N GLU A 297 -0.34 10.34 20.47
CA GLU A 297 -1.58 9.64 20.14
C GLU A 297 -2.82 10.35 20.69
N GLU A 298 -2.74 10.97 21.88
CA GLU A 298 -3.83 11.80 22.42
C GLU A 298 -4.04 13.06 21.57
N THR A 299 -2.96 13.77 21.23
CA THR A 299 -3.01 14.94 20.34
C THR A 299 -3.60 14.57 18.97
N GLN A 300 -3.23 13.40 18.43
CA GLN A 300 -3.79 12.90 17.17
C GLN A 300 -5.30 12.68 17.25
N ARG A 301 -5.82 12.15 18.37
CA ARG A 301 -7.27 11.98 18.58
C ARG A 301 -8.02 13.31 18.60
N GLU A 302 -7.43 14.35 19.19
CA GLU A 302 -8.02 15.68 19.19
C GLU A 302 -8.08 16.30 17.78
N ILE A 303 -7.01 16.13 17.01
CA ILE A 303 -6.98 16.54 15.59
C ILE A 303 -8.07 15.79 14.81
N ASP A 304 -8.17 14.47 14.97
CA ASP A 304 -9.16 13.66 14.27
C ASP A 304 -10.60 14.02 14.67
N ARG A 305 -10.84 14.42 15.93
CA ARG A 305 -12.14 14.96 16.38
C ARG A 305 -12.50 16.26 15.65
N THR A 306 -11.53 17.14 15.44
CA THR A 306 -11.76 18.40 14.71
C THR A 306 -12.00 18.13 13.22
N ARG A 307 -11.25 17.20 12.62
CA ARG A 307 -11.45 16.73 11.24
C ARG A 307 -12.83 16.10 11.04
N ALA A 308 -13.35 15.40 12.04
CA ALA A 308 -14.65 14.73 11.96
C ALA A 308 -15.80 15.68 11.63
N GLY A 309 -15.67 16.97 11.97
CA GLY A 309 -16.64 18.01 11.60
C GLY A 309 -16.87 18.14 10.09
N TYR A 310 -15.86 17.85 9.26
CA TYR A 310 -15.94 17.97 7.80
C TYR A 310 -16.34 16.68 7.08
N ILE A 311 -16.50 15.55 7.80
CA ILE A 311 -16.94 14.26 7.24
C ILE A 311 -18.24 14.38 6.41
N PRO A 312 -19.26 15.16 6.81
CA PRO A 312 -20.49 15.30 6.03
C PRO A 312 -20.27 15.85 4.61
N VAL A 313 -19.30 16.75 4.42
CA VAL A 313 -18.93 17.30 3.10
C VAL A 313 -18.32 16.20 2.24
N ALA A 314 -17.35 15.46 2.80
CA ALA A 314 -16.68 14.37 2.12
C ALA A 314 -17.66 13.26 1.71
N ASN A 315 -18.59 12.88 2.60
CA ASN A 315 -19.62 11.89 2.31
C ASN A 315 -20.54 12.32 1.15
N ARG A 316 -20.98 13.59 1.13
CA ARG A 316 -21.83 14.08 0.04
C ARG A 316 -21.09 14.11 -1.29
N ALA A 317 -19.85 14.59 -1.31
CA ALA A 317 -19.03 14.61 -2.51
C ALA A 317 -18.71 13.19 -3.01
N GLN A 318 -18.43 12.26 -2.11
CA GLN A 318 -18.22 10.85 -2.43
C GLN A 318 -19.45 10.22 -3.10
N ILE A 319 -20.67 10.49 -2.62
CA ILE A 319 -21.91 10.02 -3.25
C ILE A 319 -22.03 10.58 -4.68
N LEU A 320 -21.81 11.89 -4.86
CA LEU A 320 -21.90 12.54 -6.17
C LEU A 320 -20.90 11.95 -7.17
N TYR A 321 -19.68 11.65 -6.73
CA TYR A 321 -18.68 11.01 -7.58
C TYR A 321 -19.14 9.63 -8.07
N PHE A 322 -19.65 8.76 -7.19
CA PHE A 322 -20.11 7.44 -7.63
C PHE A 322 -21.35 7.52 -8.54
N CYS A 323 -22.23 8.51 -8.33
CA CYS A 323 -23.30 8.77 -9.29
C CYS A 323 -22.73 9.16 -10.67
N LEU A 324 -21.69 10.00 -10.71
CA LEU A 324 -21.01 10.39 -11.95
C LEU A 324 -20.29 9.21 -12.63
N ASP A 325 -19.63 8.36 -11.84
CA ASP A 325 -18.98 7.14 -12.33
C ASP A 325 -20.01 6.17 -12.94
N ASP A 326 -21.18 6.04 -12.30
CA ASP A 326 -22.27 5.20 -12.82
C ASP A 326 -22.91 5.76 -14.11
N LEU A 327 -22.83 7.07 -14.37
CA LEU A 327 -23.32 7.65 -15.64
C LEU A 327 -22.55 7.13 -16.86
N SER A 328 -21.28 6.74 -16.69
CA SER A 328 -20.48 6.14 -17.77
C SER A 328 -21.07 4.82 -18.30
N ARG A 329 -21.94 4.17 -17.52
CA ARG A 329 -22.67 2.96 -17.93
C ARG A 329 -23.85 3.25 -18.85
N LEU A 330 -24.37 4.48 -18.82
CA LEU A 330 -25.46 4.90 -19.70
C LEU A 330 -24.90 5.32 -21.07
N ASP A 331 -23.88 6.16 -21.08
CA ASP A 331 -23.21 6.60 -22.30
C ASP A 331 -21.69 6.74 -22.06
N PRO A 332 -20.83 6.15 -22.90
CA PRO A 332 -19.38 6.30 -22.82
C PRO A 332 -18.87 7.75 -22.84
N MET A 333 -19.67 8.70 -23.33
CA MET A 333 -19.34 10.13 -23.31
C MET A 333 -19.26 10.71 -21.89
N TYR A 334 -19.97 10.13 -20.92
CA TYR A 334 -19.94 10.55 -19.51
C TYR A 334 -18.82 9.90 -18.71
N GLN A 335 -17.60 9.91 -19.25
CA GLN A 335 -16.40 9.41 -18.57
C GLN A 335 -15.59 10.58 -18.02
N TYR A 336 -15.64 10.74 -16.70
CA TYR A 336 -14.91 11.78 -15.98
C TYR A 336 -13.81 11.15 -15.12
N SER A 337 -12.63 11.76 -15.12
CA SER A 337 -11.55 11.29 -14.27
C SER A 337 -11.76 11.74 -12.82
N LEU A 338 -11.25 10.94 -11.88
CA LEU A 338 -11.20 11.34 -10.47
C LEU A 338 -10.45 12.67 -10.29
N GLU A 339 -9.40 12.92 -11.08
CA GLU A 339 -8.62 14.15 -11.02
C GLU A 339 -9.46 15.39 -11.38
N TRP A 340 -10.25 15.32 -12.46
CA TRP A 340 -11.17 16.38 -12.86
C TRP A 340 -12.19 16.68 -11.75
N PHE A 341 -12.79 15.64 -11.17
CA PHE A 341 -13.73 15.78 -10.07
C PHE A 341 -13.09 16.43 -8.84
N THR A 342 -11.89 16.00 -8.45
CA THR A 342 -11.17 16.59 -7.31
C THR A 342 -10.78 18.04 -7.55
N ALA A 343 -10.47 18.43 -8.78
CA ALA A 343 -10.16 19.82 -9.11
C ALA A 343 -11.36 20.75 -8.92
N ILE A 344 -12.55 20.33 -9.38
CA ILE A 344 -13.81 21.08 -9.16
C ILE A 344 -14.15 21.16 -7.69
N PHE A 345 -13.95 20.06 -6.96
CA PHE A 345 -14.18 20.01 -5.52
C PHE A 345 -13.32 21.04 -4.77
N VAL A 346 -12.00 21.04 -5.01
CA VAL A 346 -11.08 22.02 -4.41
C VAL A 346 -11.44 23.45 -4.81
N ALA A 347 -11.78 23.69 -6.08
CA ALA A 347 -12.20 25.01 -6.55
C ALA A 347 -13.48 25.49 -5.83
N SER A 348 -14.44 24.59 -5.59
CA SER A 348 -15.70 24.90 -4.90
C SER A 348 -15.49 25.17 -3.41
N VAL A 349 -14.59 24.44 -2.76
CA VAL A 349 -14.19 24.70 -1.37
C VAL A 349 -13.54 26.09 -1.27
N ARG A 350 -12.64 26.44 -2.19
CA ARG A 350 -11.99 27.76 -2.21
C ARG A 350 -12.94 28.91 -2.50
N GLY A 351 -13.87 28.73 -3.44
CA GLY A 351 -14.79 29.77 -3.91
C GLY A 351 -16.05 29.99 -3.08
N SER A 352 -16.36 29.09 -2.14
CA SER A 352 -17.57 29.19 -1.30
C SER A 352 -17.41 30.19 -0.14
N ALA A 353 -18.52 30.75 0.32
CA ALA A 353 -18.56 31.68 1.46
C ALA A 353 -18.05 31.04 2.76
N ARG A 354 -17.22 31.77 3.54
CA ARG A 354 -16.56 31.30 4.77
C ARG A 354 -17.21 31.87 6.04
N PRO A 355 -18.40 31.39 6.46
CA PRO A 355 -18.97 31.77 7.75
C PRO A 355 -18.16 31.16 8.91
N GLU A 356 -18.19 31.81 10.08
CA GLU A 356 -17.49 31.31 11.28
C GLU A 356 -18.12 30.02 11.84
N ASP A 357 -19.42 29.83 11.64
CA ASP A 357 -20.12 28.62 12.05
C ASP A 357 -19.84 27.45 11.09
N LEU A 358 -19.34 26.35 11.64
CA LEU A 358 -18.99 25.15 10.88
C LEU A 358 -20.20 24.56 10.15
N ALA A 359 -21.40 24.56 10.76
CA ALA A 359 -22.59 24.00 10.14
C ALA A 359 -23.05 24.82 8.93
N GLN A 360 -22.95 26.15 9.00
CA GLN A 360 -23.15 27.03 7.85
C GLN A 360 -22.08 26.85 6.79
N ARG A 361 -20.81 26.68 7.17
CA ARG A 361 -19.71 26.44 6.22
C ARG A 361 -19.93 25.16 5.42
N ILE A 362 -20.31 24.06 6.11
CA ILE A 362 -20.63 22.77 5.47
C ILE A 362 -21.73 22.93 4.42
N ARG A 363 -22.80 23.68 4.73
CA ARG A 363 -23.88 23.93 3.78
C ARG A 363 -23.39 24.74 2.57
N ALA A 364 -22.68 25.83 2.79
CA ALA A 364 -22.16 26.68 1.72
C ALA A 364 -21.23 25.92 0.76
N VAL A 365 -20.32 25.09 1.30
CA VAL A 365 -19.43 24.24 0.49
C VAL A 365 -20.24 23.22 -0.32
N ASN A 366 -21.20 22.54 0.33
CA ASN A 366 -22.03 21.54 -0.34
C ASN A 366 -22.89 22.13 -1.47
N GLU A 367 -23.48 23.31 -1.26
CA GLU A 367 -24.28 24.01 -2.27
C GLU A 367 -23.41 24.47 -3.44
N ALA A 368 -22.27 25.12 -3.15
CA ALA A 368 -21.34 25.57 -4.18
C ALA A 368 -20.80 24.40 -5.02
N PHE A 369 -20.46 23.29 -4.35
CA PHE A 369 -19.98 22.09 -5.05
C PHE A 369 -21.09 21.43 -5.88
N THR A 370 -22.31 21.33 -5.35
CA THR A 370 -23.45 20.75 -6.10
C THR A 370 -23.81 21.60 -7.33
N PHE A 371 -23.61 22.91 -7.29
CA PHE A 371 -23.87 23.80 -8.43
C PHE A 371 -22.76 23.78 -9.48
N SER A 372 -21.52 23.56 -9.06
CA SER A 372 -20.34 23.58 -9.95
C SER A 372 -20.08 22.25 -10.64
N LEU A 373 -20.58 21.15 -10.07
CA LEU A 373 -20.58 19.82 -10.65
C LEU A 373 -21.72 19.66 -11.67
#